data_AF-A0A5C1MH93-F1
#
_entry.id   AF-A0A5C1MH93-F1
#
_cell.length_a   1.000
_cell.length_b   1.000
_cell.length_c   1.000
_cell.angle_alpha   90.00
_cell.angle_beta   90.00
_cell.angle_gamma   90.00
#
_symmetry.space_group_name_H-M   'P 1'
#
loop_
_entity.id
_entity.type
_entity.pdbx_description
1 polymer ?
#
loop_
_entity_poly.entity_id
_entity_poly.type
_entity_poly.pdbx_seq_one_letter_code
_entity_poly.pdbx_strand_id
1 'polypeptide(L)'
;MNIKTTALSLATAALLLCVALAAFAVESNKPASHDATWLHNHGAASKVKLAECLECHADRVSCIQCHQEVQPRNHTGAWTRKGHGLEARWDRSSCLACHKEDSCIECHQNTPPASHRSGWSSGHCTQCHKPVQESTCFVCHKTTPHN
;
A
#
# COMPACT_ATOMS: atom_id res chain seq x y z
N MET A 1 -52.51 40.38 36.85
CA MET A 1 -51.48 39.40 37.22
C MET A 1 -50.85 38.91 35.91
N ASN A 2 -49.61 39.32 35.64
CA ASN A 2 -49.00 39.39 34.30
C ASN A 2 -48.45 38.04 33.81
N ILE A 3 -49.02 37.54 32.70
CA ILE A 3 -48.62 36.30 31.98
C ILE A 3 -47.39 36.52 31.07
N LYS A 4 -46.76 37.71 31.11
CA LYS A 4 -45.78 38.13 30.10
C LYS A 4 -44.38 37.52 30.23
N THR A 5 -44.04 36.90 31.36
CA THR A 5 -42.67 36.40 31.63
C THR A 5 -42.37 35.02 31.03
N THR A 6 -43.36 34.16 30.78
CA THR A 6 -43.11 32.79 30.27
C THR A 6 -42.78 32.75 28.78
N ALA A 7 -43.45 33.57 27.95
CA ALA A 7 -43.24 33.57 26.50
C ALA A 7 -41.83 34.05 26.10
N LEU A 8 -41.27 35.03 26.81
CA LEU A 8 -39.92 35.56 26.53
C LEU A 8 -38.81 34.57 26.93
N SER A 9 -39.01 33.81 28.01
CA SER A 9 -38.10 32.74 28.45
C SER A 9 -38.12 31.52 27.54
N LEU A 10 -39.29 31.15 26.99
CA LEU A 10 -39.38 30.08 25.99
C LEU A 10 -38.77 30.48 24.65
N ALA A 11 -38.96 31.72 24.19
CA ALA A 11 -38.38 32.21 22.94
C ALA A 11 -36.85 32.29 23.01
N THR A 12 -36.29 32.71 24.15
CA THR A 12 -34.83 32.75 24.36
C THR A 12 -34.22 31.35 24.50
N ALA A 13 -34.89 30.42 25.19
CA ALA A 13 -34.46 29.03 25.25
C ALA A 13 -34.50 28.33 23.88
N ALA A 14 -35.54 28.59 23.08
CA ALA A 14 -35.65 28.07 21.71
C ALA A 14 -34.57 28.66 20.79
N LEU A 15 -34.27 29.96 20.90
CA LEU A 15 -33.22 30.60 20.12
C LEU A 15 -31.82 30.07 20.48
N LEU A 16 -31.53 29.88 21.79
CA LEU A 16 -30.29 29.27 22.25
C LEU A 16 -30.13 27.82 21.78
N LEU A 17 -31.23 27.05 21.75
CA LEU A 17 -31.24 25.68 21.24
C LEU A 17 -31.00 25.63 19.72
N CYS A 18 -31.61 26.55 18.95
CA CYS A 18 -31.38 26.65 17.51
C CYS A 18 -29.94 27.08 17.16
N VAL A 19 -29.36 28.02 17.92
CA VAL A 19 -27.97 28.44 17.75
C VAL A 19 -27.01 27.31 18.12
N ALA A 20 -27.30 26.54 19.17
CA ALA A 20 -26.54 25.36 19.52
C ALA A 20 -26.62 24.30 18.40
N LEU A 21 -27.80 24.00 17.87
CA LEU A 21 -27.97 23.03 16.77
C LEU A 21 -27.24 23.44 15.48
N ALA A 22 -27.28 24.73 15.11
CA ALA A 22 -26.58 25.25 13.94
C ALA A 22 -25.04 25.24 14.12
N ALA A 23 -24.54 25.41 15.34
CA ALA A 23 -23.10 25.35 15.63
C ALA A 23 -22.49 23.95 15.48
N PHE A 24 -23.30 22.89 15.40
CA PHE A 24 -22.84 21.50 15.26
C PHE A 24 -23.03 20.90 13.87
N ALA A 25 -23.60 21.64 12.91
CA ALA A 25 -23.65 21.21 11.52
C ALA A 25 -22.27 21.41 10.87
N VAL A 26 -21.34 20.49 11.10
CA VAL A 26 -20.08 20.44 10.35
C VAL A 26 -20.41 19.96 8.93
N GLU A 27 -20.38 20.88 7.97
CA GLU A 27 -20.39 20.54 6.56
C GLU A 27 -19.13 19.72 6.27
N SER A 28 -19.28 18.59 5.55
CA SER A 28 -18.14 17.75 5.20
C SER A 28 -17.24 18.50 4.21
N ASN A 29 -15.95 18.65 4.51
CA ASN A 29 -14.96 19.22 3.58
C ASN A 29 -14.49 18.20 2.51
N LYS A 30 -15.18 17.07 2.39
CA LYS A 30 -14.87 15.99 1.45
C LYS A 30 -15.13 16.44 0.01
N PRO A 31 -14.10 16.47 -0.86
CA PRO A 31 -14.30 16.80 -2.27
C PRO A 31 -15.13 15.73 -3.00
N ALA A 32 -15.80 16.13 -4.09
CA ALA A 32 -16.58 15.22 -4.93
C ALA A 32 -15.77 14.03 -5.49
N SER A 33 -14.45 14.17 -5.61
CA SER A 33 -13.54 13.10 -6.04
C SER A 33 -13.47 11.91 -5.08
N HIS A 34 -13.91 12.06 -3.83
CA HIS A 34 -13.92 11.00 -2.83
C HIS A 34 -15.19 10.13 -2.94
N ASP A 35 -15.57 9.76 -4.16
CA ASP A 35 -16.71 8.88 -4.43
C ASP A 35 -16.32 7.39 -4.41
N ALA A 36 -17.24 6.50 -4.81
CA ALA A 36 -17.02 5.06 -4.85
C ALA A 36 -15.88 4.63 -5.80
N THR A 37 -15.48 5.48 -6.74
CA THR A 37 -14.41 5.22 -7.70
C THR A 37 -13.03 5.67 -7.20
N TRP A 38 -12.96 6.36 -6.05
CA TRP A 38 -11.73 6.88 -5.46
C TRP A 38 -10.59 5.85 -5.40
N LEU A 39 -10.90 4.61 -4.95
CA LEU A 39 -9.93 3.52 -4.85
C LEU A 39 -9.28 3.16 -6.20
N HIS A 40 -9.91 3.52 -7.32
CA HIS A 40 -9.36 3.31 -8.65
C HIS A 40 -8.61 4.51 -9.19
N ASN A 41 -9.07 5.71 -8.89
CA ASN A 41 -8.66 6.91 -9.63
C ASN A 41 -7.60 7.73 -8.88
N HIS A 42 -7.53 7.63 -7.55
CA HIS A 42 -6.65 8.50 -6.75
C HIS A 42 -5.17 8.35 -7.10
N GLY A 43 -4.72 7.15 -7.46
CA GLY A 43 -3.31 6.92 -7.81
C GLY A 43 -2.86 7.64 -9.08
N ALA A 44 -3.76 7.83 -10.05
CA ALA A 44 -3.48 8.64 -11.24
C ALA A 44 -3.58 10.14 -10.91
N ALA A 45 -4.59 10.52 -10.14
CA ALA A 45 -4.79 11.91 -9.72
C ALA A 45 -3.60 12.43 -8.88
N SER A 46 -3.11 11.64 -7.92
CA SER A 46 -2.00 12.02 -7.04
C SER A 46 -0.69 12.22 -7.79
N LYS A 47 -0.45 11.49 -8.87
CA LYS A 47 0.75 11.66 -9.72
C LYS A 47 0.82 13.03 -10.38
N VAL A 48 -0.33 13.67 -10.62
CA VAL A 48 -0.40 14.97 -11.30
C VAL A 48 -0.62 16.11 -10.32
N LYS A 49 -1.47 15.89 -9.30
CA LYS A 49 -2.00 16.94 -8.42
C LYS A 49 -1.87 16.60 -6.94
N LEU A 50 -0.75 16.01 -6.52
CA LEU A 50 -0.54 15.66 -5.10
C LEU A 50 -0.73 16.86 -4.16
N ALA A 51 -0.32 18.06 -4.58
CA ALA A 51 -0.43 19.27 -3.76
C ALA A 51 -1.87 19.56 -3.34
N GLU A 52 -2.86 19.38 -4.23
CA GLU A 52 -4.28 19.58 -3.93
C GLU A 52 -4.76 18.59 -2.85
N CYS A 53 -4.23 17.36 -2.85
CA CYS A 53 -4.54 16.38 -1.80
C CYS A 53 -3.95 16.79 -0.45
N LEU A 54 -2.77 17.42 -0.43
CA LEU A 54 -2.05 17.82 0.77
C LEU A 54 -2.63 19.06 1.46
N GLU A 55 -3.54 19.79 0.81
CA GLU A 55 -4.29 20.89 1.43
C GLU A 55 -5.11 20.40 2.63
N CYS A 56 -5.68 19.19 2.53
CA CYS A 56 -6.42 18.54 3.61
C CYS A 56 -5.63 17.40 4.27
N HIS A 57 -4.80 16.66 3.52
CA HIS A 57 -4.02 15.51 4.02
C HIS A 57 -2.56 15.87 4.31
N ALA A 58 -2.34 16.94 5.08
CA ALA A 58 -1.01 17.52 5.28
C ALA A 58 0.01 16.54 5.89
N ASP A 59 -0.41 15.73 6.86
CA ASP A 59 0.44 14.76 7.57
C ASP A 59 0.63 13.43 6.82
N ARG A 60 -0.16 13.20 5.76
CA ARG A 60 -0.19 11.98 4.95
C ARG A 60 -0.48 10.70 5.72
N VAL A 61 -0.97 10.79 6.96
CA VAL A 61 -1.20 9.63 7.84
C VAL A 61 -2.18 8.67 7.19
N SER A 62 -3.29 9.19 6.65
CA SER A 62 -4.29 8.38 5.94
C SER A 62 -3.74 7.70 4.68
N CYS A 63 -2.83 8.37 3.96
CA CYS A 63 -2.18 7.82 2.78
C CYS A 63 -1.27 6.65 3.16
N ILE A 64 -0.40 6.88 4.15
CA ILE A 64 0.59 5.91 4.61
C ILE A 64 -0.11 4.69 5.17
N GLN A 65 -1.07 4.88 6.09
CA GLN A 65 -1.77 3.78 6.73
C GLN A 65 -2.46 2.88 5.70
N CYS A 66 -3.24 3.46 4.78
CA CYS A 66 -3.95 2.68 3.77
C CYS A 66 -2.98 1.94 2.82
N HIS A 67 -1.92 2.61 2.35
CA HIS A 67 -0.93 1.98 1.44
C HIS A 67 0.00 0.99 2.14
N GLN A 68 0.02 0.95 3.48
CA GLN A 68 0.70 -0.08 4.27
C GLN A 68 -0.19 -1.29 4.57
N GLU A 69 -1.51 -1.10 4.62
CA GLU A 69 -2.48 -2.16 4.97
C GLU A 69 -3.05 -2.86 3.72
N VAL A 70 -3.10 -2.16 2.58
CA VAL A 70 -3.73 -2.66 1.36
C VAL A 70 -2.68 -3.19 0.39
N GLN A 71 -2.85 -4.46 0.01
CA GLN A 71 -1.99 -5.08 -1.00
C GLN A 71 -2.14 -4.39 -2.37
N PRO A 72 -1.03 -4.12 -3.07
CA PRO A 72 -1.07 -3.66 -4.46
C PRO A 72 -1.84 -4.63 -5.35
N ARG A 73 -2.52 -4.12 -6.39
CA ARG A 73 -3.35 -4.94 -7.31
C ARG A 73 -2.62 -6.09 -7.99
N ASN A 74 -1.30 -5.97 -8.14
CA ASN A 74 -0.47 -7.01 -8.74
C ASN A 74 -0.07 -8.11 -7.75
N HIS A 75 -0.35 -8.00 -6.44
CA HIS A 75 -0.09 -9.03 -5.42
C HIS A 75 -0.96 -10.27 -5.61
N THR A 76 -0.66 -11.01 -6.67
CA THR A 76 -1.30 -12.26 -7.05
C THR A 76 -0.29 -13.38 -6.91
N GLY A 77 -0.74 -14.61 -6.68
CA GLY A 77 0.19 -15.76 -6.61
C GLY A 77 1.00 -15.96 -7.90
N ALA A 78 0.46 -15.54 -9.06
CA ALA A 78 1.20 -15.56 -10.32
C ALA A 78 2.36 -14.56 -10.32
N TRP A 79 2.09 -13.33 -9.87
CA TRP A 79 3.10 -12.30 -9.71
C TRP A 79 4.17 -12.68 -8.68
N THR A 80 3.76 -13.16 -7.50
CA THR A 80 4.71 -13.62 -6.46
C THR A 80 5.59 -14.75 -6.96
N ARG A 81 5.14 -15.62 -7.87
CA ARG A 81 5.98 -16.71 -8.41
C ARG A 81 6.85 -16.33 -9.59
N LYS A 82 6.43 -15.35 -10.41
CA LYS A 82 7.08 -15.09 -11.71
C LYS A 82 7.29 -13.61 -12.06
N GLY A 83 6.48 -12.72 -11.50
CA GLY A 83 6.49 -11.28 -11.80
C GLY A 83 7.48 -10.51 -10.92
N HIS A 84 7.38 -10.68 -9.60
CA HIS A 84 8.03 -9.80 -8.61
C HIS A 84 9.54 -9.62 -8.81
N GLY A 85 10.23 -10.66 -9.31
CA GLY A 85 11.68 -10.60 -9.53
C GLY A 85 12.08 -9.57 -10.57
N LEU A 86 11.22 -9.29 -11.55
CA LEU A 86 11.47 -8.26 -12.55
C LEU A 86 11.25 -6.85 -11.96
N GLU A 87 10.16 -6.63 -11.22
CA GLU A 87 9.96 -5.34 -10.55
C GLU A 87 11.00 -5.08 -9.47
N ALA A 88 11.37 -6.08 -8.67
CA ALA A 88 12.40 -5.94 -7.64
C ALA A 88 13.80 -5.63 -8.21
N ARG A 89 14.05 -5.92 -9.50
CA ARG A 89 15.27 -5.50 -10.21
C ARG A 89 15.23 -4.03 -10.63
N TRP A 90 14.06 -3.49 -10.92
CA TRP A 90 13.88 -2.09 -11.29
C TRP A 90 13.71 -1.18 -10.09
N ASP A 91 12.88 -1.59 -9.13
CA ASP A 91 12.56 -0.83 -7.92
C ASP A 91 12.23 -1.75 -6.75
N ARG A 92 13.28 -2.23 -6.08
CA ARG A 92 13.15 -2.99 -4.82
C ARG A 92 12.54 -2.15 -3.70
N SER A 93 12.74 -0.81 -3.72
CA SER A 93 12.27 0.06 -2.65
C SER A 93 10.74 0.11 -2.55
N SER A 94 10.05 -0.10 -3.67
CA SER A 94 8.59 -0.24 -3.70
C SER A 94 8.07 -1.36 -2.78
N CYS A 95 8.83 -2.44 -2.61
CA CYS A 95 8.46 -3.55 -1.73
C CYS A 95 8.62 -3.18 -0.26
N LEU A 96 9.58 -2.30 0.05
CA LEU A 96 9.93 -1.88 1.40
C LEU A 96 8.90 -0.94 2.03
N ALA A 97 7.88 -0.54 1.27
CA ALA A 97 6.71 0.15 1.80
C ALA A 97 5.96 -0.69 2.85
N CYS A 98 5.94 -2.02 2.66
CA CYS A 98 5.25 -2.97 3.54
C CYS A 98 6.16 -4.09 4.06
N HIS A 99 7.14 -4.53 3.27
CA HIS A 99 8.00 -5.67 3.58
C HIS A 99 9.36 -5.25 4.13
N LYS A 100 9.98 -6.15 4.91
CA LYS A 100 11.37 -6.03 5.34
C LYS A 100 12.25 -6.92 4.48
N GLU A 101 13.56 -6.69 4.47
CA GLU A 101 14.52 -7.53 3.72
C GLU A 101 14.41 -9.01 4.11
N ASP A 102 14.09 -9.30 5.37
CA ASP A 102 13.85 -10.67 5.86
C ASP A 102 12.76 -11.40 5.07
N SER A 103 11.72 -10.69 4.60
CA SER A 103 10.66 -11.27 3.76
C SER A 103 11.20 -11.79 2.42
N CYS A 104 12.19 -11.10 1.84
CA CYS A 104 12.86 -11.57 0.63
C CYS A 104 13.72 -12.79 0.95
N ILE A 105 14.50 -12.72 2.01
CA ILE A 105 15.43 -13.77 2.43
C ILE A 105 14.68 -15.08 2.71
N GLU A 106 13.60 -15.04 3.49
CA GLU A 106 12.83 -16.21 3.89
C GLU A 106 12.35 -17.03 2.69
N CYS A 107 11.79 -16.36 1.67
CA CYS A 107 11.32 -17.02 0.47
C CYS A 107 12.48 -17.49 -0.42
N HIS A 108 13.47 -16.63 -0.67
CA HIS A 108 14.58 -16.94 -1.58
C HIS A 108 15.56 -17.99 -1.04
N GLN A 109 15.64 -18.17 0.29
CA GLN A 109 16.42 -19.25 0.89
C GLN A 109 15.74 -20.61 0.81
N ASN A 110 14.40 -20.64 0.90
CA ASN A 110 13.62 -21.87 1.00
C ASN A 110 12.92 -22.28 -0.31
N THR A 111 12.86 -21.38 -1.29
CA THR A 111 12.17 -21.62 -2.56
C THR A 111 13.18 -21.83 -3.67
N PRO A 112 13.33 -23.06 -4.20
CA PRO A 112 14.20 -23.28 -5.34
C PRO A 112 13.67 -22.54 -6.58
N PRO A 113 14.54 -22.01 -7.44
CA PRO A 113 14.10 -21.32 -8.64
C PRO A 113 13.39 -22.28 -9.59
N ALA A 114 12.56 -21.76 -10.50
CA ALA A 114 11.80 -22.56 -11.46
C ALA A 114 12.67 -23.48 -12.35
N SER A 115 13.99 -23.24 -12.43
CA SER A 115 14.94 -24.11 -13.10
C SER A 115 15.10 -25.47 -12.39
N HIS A 116 14.94 -25.55 -11.07
CA HIS A 116 15.03 -26.77 -10.25
C HIS A 116 13.76 -27.61 -10.36
N ARG A 117 13.47 -28.07 -11.57
CA ARG A 117 12.40 -29.03 -11.87
C ARG A 117 12.95 -30.45 -11.91
N SER A 118 12.06 -31.45 -11.86
CA SER A 118 12.44 -32.85 -12.04
C SER A 118 13.25 -33.05 -13.32
N GLY A 119 14.35 -33.82 -13.22
CA GLY A 119 15.29 -34.05 -14.33
C GLY A 119 16.29 -32.93 -14.61
N TRP A 120 16.27 -31.81 -13.87
CA TRP A 120 17.26 -30.73 -14.02
C TRP A 120 18.70 -31.22 -13.79
N SER A 121 18.89 -32.16 -12.87
CA SER A 121 20.20 -32.74 -12.54
C SER A 121 20.95 -33.29 -13.76
N SER A 122 20.24 -33.84 -14.77
CA SER A 122 20.86 -34.46 -15.95
C SER A 122 21.54 -33.47 -16.90
N GLY A 123 21.10 -32.20 -16.91
CA GLY A 123 21.69 -31.13 -17.75
C GLY A 123 22.34 -30.01 -16.94
N HIS A 124 22.32 -30.10 -15.61
CA HIS A 124 22.81 -29.06 -14.71
C HIS A 124 24.29 -28.73 -14.96
N CYS A 125 25.14 -29.76 -15.02
CA CYS A 125 26.58 -29.59 -15.15
C CYS A 125 26.98 -28.87 -16.45
N THR A 126 26.24 -29.08 -17.53
CA THR A 126 26.52 -28.46 -18.84
C THR A 126 25.89 -27.08 -19.00
N GLN A 127 24.97 -26.72 -18.10
CA GLN A 127 24.28 -25.41 -18.09
C GLN A 127 24.86 -24.45 -17.04
N CYS A 128 25.91 -24.85 -16.32
CA CYS A 128 26.60 -23.97 -15.37
C CYS A 128 27.64 -23.10 -16.11
N HIS A 129 27.45 -21.78 -16.11
CA HIS A 129 28.49 -20.82 -16.49
C HIS A 129 29.49 -20.69 -15.31
N LYS A 130 30.68 -21.29 -15.43
CA LYS A 130 31.79 -21.08 -14.49
C LYS A 130 32.38 -19.67 -14.71
N PRO A 131 32.71 -18.91 -13.66
CA PRO A 131 32.60 -19.24 -12.23
C PRO A 131 31.18 -19.01 -11.66
N VAL A 132 30.75 -19.83 -10.69
CA VAL A 132 29.36 -19.79 -10.17
C VAL A 132 28.96 -18.41 -9.63
N GLN A 133 29.94 -17.65 -9.12
CA GLN A 133 29.80 -16.28 -8.62
C GLN A 133 29.20 -15.31 -9.65
N GLU A 134 29.34 -15.61 -10.95
CA GLU A 134 28.82 -14.78 -12.04
C GLU A 134 27.41 -15.22 -12.49
N SER A 135 26.83 -16.23 -11.85
CA SER A 135 25.51 -16.77 -12.17
C SER A 135 24.46 -16.44 -11.10
N THR A 136 23.19 -16.52 -11.48
CA THR A 136 22.07 -16.44 -10.53
C THR A 136 22.06 -17.61 -9.53
N CYS A 137 22.82 -18.67 -9.79
CA CYS A 137 22.96 -19.80 -8.88
C CYS A 137 23.76 -19.44 -7.62
N PHE A 138 24.62 -18.41 -7.65
CA PHE A 138 25.40 -17.96 -6.49
C PHE A 138 24.55 -17.43 -5.34
N VAL A 139 23.28 -17.10 -5.60
CA VAL A 139 22.32 -16.73 -4.56
C VAL A 139 22.28 -17.82 -3.48
N CYS A 140 22.22 -19.10 -3.89
CA CYS A 140 22.17 -20.26 -2.99
C CYS A 140 23.47 -21.08 -2.98
N HIS A 141 24.15 -21.24 -4.12
CA HIS A 141 25.36 -22.05 -4.26
C HIS A 141 26.63 -21.18 -4.19
N LYS A 142 27.16 -20.97 -2.98
CA LYS A 142 28.36 -20.15 -2.75
C LYS A 142 29.65 -20.78 -3.29
N THR A 143 29.65 -22.09 -3.45
CA THR A 143 30.68 -22.90 -4.11
C THR A 143 30.00 -23.84 -5.09
N THR A 144 30.77 -24.47 -5.98
CA THR A 144 30.27 -25.62 -6.76
C THR A 144 29.98 -26.76 -5.77
N PRO A 145 28.71 -27.18 -5.58
CA PRO A 145 28.35 -28.16 -4.53
C PRO A 145 28.85 -29.59 -4.77
N HIS A 146 29.68 -29.77 -5.80
CA HIS A 146 30.03 -31.05 -6.37
C HIS A 146 31.54 -31.14 -6.19
N ASN A 147 31.97 -31.97 -5.25
CA ASN A 147 33.34 -32.40 -5.12
C ASN A 147 33.60 -33.51 -6.13
#